data_AF-A0A958Y4T5-F1
#
_entry.id   AF-A0A958Y4T5-F1
#
_cell.length_a   1.000
_cell.length_b   1.000
_cell.length_c   1.000
_cell.angle_alpha   90.00
_cell.angle_beta   90.00
_cell.angle_gamma   90.00
#
_symmetry.space_group_name_H-M   'P 1'
#
loop_
_entity.id
_entity.type
_entity.pdbx_description
1 polymer ?
#
loop_
_entity_poly.entity_id
_entity_poly.type
_entity_poly.pdbx_seq_one_letter_code
_entity_poly.pdbx_strand_id
1 'polypeptide(L)'
;LFYVVNGEVEVNGQNAATHTLVEFSNEGEAISVKALTDATLIFCHGEPYNEPIVAHGPFVMNSEAEIRQAIMDYQSGKLGGLGD
;
A
#
# COMPACT_ATOMS: atom_id res chain seq x y z
N LEU A 1 3.86 3.57 -7.06
CA LEU A 1 5.06 3.39 -6.19
C LEU A 1 5.78 2.10 -6.55
N PHE A 2 7.08 2.03 -6.27
CA PHE A 2 7.81 0.77 -6.18
C PHE A 2 8.19 0.49 -4.73
N TYR A 3 8.22 -0.78 -4.35
CA TYR A 3 8.90 -1.24 -3.15
C TYR A 3 10.02 -2.21 -3.54
N VAL A 4 11.26 -1.89 -3.15
CA VAL A 4 12.42 -2.73 -3.43
C VAL A 4 12.49 -3.84 -2.39
N VAL A 5 12.06 -5.05 -2.75
CA VAL A 5 12.08 -6.21 -1.84
C VAL A 5 13.50 -6.72 -1.65
N ASN A 6 14.29 -6.75 -2.71
CA ASN A 6 15.68 -7.20 -2.69
C ASN A 6 16.46 -6.54 -3.84
N GLY A 7 17.78 -6.41 -3.68
CA GLY A 7 18.69 -5.84 -4.67
C GLY A 7 18.78 -4.31 -4.63
N GLU A 8 19.41 -3.76 -5.67
CA GLU A 8 19.59 -2.33 -5.89
C GLU A 8 19.12 -1.99 -7.31
N VAL A 9 18.39 -0.88 -7.43
CA VAL A 9 17.86 -0.40 -8.70
C VAL A 9 18.13 1.08 -8.88
N GLU A 10 18.22 1.52 -10.12
CA GLU A 10 18.16 2.92 -10.51
C GLU A 10 16.76 3.18 -11.11
N VAL A 11 16.03 4.13 -10.53
CA VAL A 11 14.68 4.52 -10.96
C VAL A 11 14.72 5.98 -11.38
N ASN A 12 14.39 6.26 -12.65
CA ASN A 12 14.48 7.61 -13.24
C ASN A 12 15.83 8.31 -12.98
N GLY A 13 16.93 7.56 -12.99
CA GLY A 13 18.29 8.07 -12.73
C GLY A 13 18.65 8.23 -11.25
N GLN A 14 17.80 7.78 -10.32
CA GLN A 14 18.07 7.80 -8.88
C GLN A 14 18.18 6.39 -8.31
N ASN A 15 19.23 6.13 -7.52
CA ASN A 15 19.42 4.82 -6.90
C ASN A 15 18.44 4.60 -5.73
N ALA A 16 17.90 3.39 -5.64
CA ALA A 16 17.09 2.90 -4.54
C ALA A 16 17.60 1.53 -4.10
N ALA A 17 17.90 1.40 -2.80
CA ALA A 17 18.39 0.16 -2.20
C ALA A 17 17.23 -0.72 -1.71
N THR A 18 17.55 -1.94 -1.28
CA THR A 18 16.60 -2.86 -0.65
C THR A 18 15.84 -2.20 0.52
N HIS A 19 14.56 -2.54 0.65
CA HIS A 19 13.58 -2.00 1.60
C HIS A 19 13.26 -0.50 1.42
N THR A 20 13.49 0.05 0.23
CA THR A 20 13.10 1.43 -0.11
C THR A 20 11.71 1.46 -0.74
N LEU A 21 10.87 2.40 -0.29
CA LEU A 21 9.65 2.81 -0.98
C LEU A 21 9.98 3.98 -1.91
N VAL A 22 9.76 3.79 -3.21
CA VAL A 22 9.92 4.83 -4.23
C VAL A 22 8.54 5.35 -4.61
N GLU A 23 8.28 6.61 -4.29
CA GLU A 23 7.04 7.31 -4.65
C GLU A 23 7.22 8.05 -5.97
N PHE A 24 6.14 8.11 -6.75
CA PHE A 24 6.11 8.79 -8.04
C PHE A 24 5.08 9.92 -7.98
N SER A 25 5.27 10.98 -8.74
CA SER A 25 4.19 11.91 -9.02
C SER A 25 3.08 11.21 -9.82
N ASN A 26 1.87 11.77 -9.76
CA ASN A 26 0.77 11.34 -10.63
C ASN A 26 0.89 11.91 -12.07
N GLU A 27 2.03 12.54 -12.38
CA GLU A 27 2.32 13.16 -13.68
C GLU A 27 3.34 12.32 -14.43
N GLY A 28 3.22 12.28 -15.77
CA GLY A 28 4.09 11.50 -16.64
C GLY A 28 3.47 10.17 -17.07
N GLU A 29 4.06 9.55 -18.10
CA GLU A 29 3.51 8.38 -18.77
C GLU A 29 4.38 7.12 -18.62
N ALA A 30 5.62 7.28 -18.15
CA ALA A 30 6.59 6.21 -18.10
C ALA A 30 7.51 6.32 -16.87
N ILE A 31 7.94 5.15 -16.38
CA ILE A 31 8.95 5.00 -15.33
C ILE A 31 10.11 4.20 -15.92
N SER A 32 11.32 4.76 -15.87
CA SER A 32 12.54 4.03 -16.22
C SER A 32 13.08 3.32 -15.00
N VAL A 33 13.39 2.03 -15.14
CA VAL A 33 14.00 1.22 -14.10
C VAL A 33 15.13 0.38 -14.66
N LYS A 34 16.26 0.36 -13.94
CA LYS A 34 17.43 -0.44 -14.26
C LYS A 34 17.88 -1.19 -13.01
N ALA A 35 18.02 -2.50 -13.12
CA ALA A 35 18.64 -3.30 -12.08
C ALA A 35 20.15 -3.02 -12.03
N LEU A 36 20.67 -2.66 -10.85
CA LEU A 36 22.11 -2.55 -10.58
C LEU A 36 22.66 -3.87 -10.04
N THR A 37 21.82 -4.63 -9.36
CA THR A 37 22.03 -6.02 -8.93
C THR A 37 20.76 -6.84 -9.18
N ASP A 38 20.79 -8.16 -8.95
CA ASP A 38 19.58 -9.00 -9.02
C ASP A 38 18.50 -8.46 -8.06
N ALA A 39 17.42 -7.93 -8.65
CA ALA A 39 16.43 -7.15 -7.92
C ALA A 39 15.03 -7.76 -8.02
N THR A 40 14.26 -7.60 -6.95
CA THR A 40 12.82 -7.92 -6.90
C THR A 40 12.07 -6.67 -6.46
N LEU A 41 11.11 -6.25 -7.27
CA LEU A 41 10.30 -5.07 -7.03
C LEU A 41 8.82 -5.46 -6.91
N ILE A 42 8.11 -4.79 -6.01
CA ILE A 42 6.66 -4.71 -6.04
C ILE A 42 6.28 -3.39 -6.69
N PHE A 43 5.48 -3.44 -7.75
CA PHE A 43 4.88 -2.28 -8.37
C PHE A 43 3.41 -2.15 -7.96
N CYS A 44 3.07 -1.04 -7.32
CA CYS A 44 1.68 -0.70 -7.00
C CYS A 44 1.30 0.59 -7.71
N HIS A 45 0.20 0.56 -8.44
CA HIS A 45 -0.45 1.73 -9.02
C HIS A 45 -1.96 1.65 -8.81
N GLY A 46 -2.62 2.79 -8.79
CA GLY A 46 -4.06 2.89 -8.60
C GLY A 46 -4.49 4.34 -8.80
N GLU A 47 -5.78 4.53 -9.06
CA GLU A 47 -6.37 5.87 -9.06
C GLU A 47 -6.26 6.47 -7.64
N PRO A 48 -5.98 7.77 -7.50
CA PRO A 48 -5.97 8.43 -6.20
C PRO A 48 -7.29 8.20 -5.44
N TYR A 49 -7.18 7.68 -4.22
CA TYR A 49 -8.33 7.54 -3.33
C TYR A 49 -8.63 8.89 -2.67
N ASN A 50 -9.73 9.52 -3.09
CA ASN A 50 -10.10 10.88 -2.67
C ASN A 50 -11.22 10.92 -1.62
N GLU A 51 -11.54 9.78 -1.00
CA GLU A 51 -12.50 9.71 0.09
C GLU A 51 -11.77 9.80 1.44
N PRO A 52 -12.44 10.26 2.52
CA PRO A 52 -11.82 10.30 3.84
C PRO A 52 -11.35 8.91 4.26
N ILE A 53 -10.18 8.85 4.91
CA ILE A 53 -9.65 7.64 5.51
C ILE A 53 -9.67 7.81 7.03
N VAL A 54 -10.41 6.97 7.72
CA VAL A 54 -10.42 6.86 9.19
C VAL A 54 -9.97 5.44 9.53
N ALA A 55 -8.89 5.31 10.29
CA ALA A 55 -8.31 4.02 10.65
C ALA A 55 -8.25 3.84 12.17
N HIS A 56 -8.68 2.69 12.66
CA HIS A 56 -8.57 2.31 14.08
C HIS A 56 -8.26 0.81 14.22
N GLY A 57 -7.01 0.49 14.56
CA GLY A 57 -6.55 -0.90 14.67
C GLY A 57 -6.69 -1.63 13.33
N PRO A 58 -7.40 -2.77 13.25
CA PRO A 58 -7.54 -3.54 12.02
C PRO A 58 -8.61 -3.01 11.05
N PHE A 59 -9.32 -1.92 11.39
CA PHE A 59 -10.43 -1.38 10.60
C PHE A 59 -10.06 -0.06 9.94
N VAL A 60 -10.40 0.07 8.66
CA VAL A 60 -10.27 1.29 7.86
C VAL A 60 -11.62 1.55 7.18
N MET A 61 -12.20 2.74 7.41
CA MET A 61 -13.51 3.17 6.90
C MET A 61 -13.47 4.66 6.51
N ASN A 62 -14.60 5.22 6.05
CA ASN A 62 -14.70 6.62 5.66
C ASN A 62 -15.13 7.56 6.80
N SER A 63 -15.62 7.04 7.92
CA SER A 63 -16.08 7.83 9.05
C SER A 63 -15.91 7.16 10.40
N GLU A 64 -15.85 7.97 11.47
CA GLU A 64 -15.83 7.50 12.86
C GLU A 64 -17.07 6.66 13.24
N ALA A 65 -18.22 6.93 12.60
CA ALA A 65 -19.44 6.16 12.83
C ALA A 65 -19.32 4.74 12.27
N GLU A 66 -18.77 4.58 11.08
CA GLU A 66 -18.52 3.28 10.45
C GLU A 66 -17.45 2.49 11.21
N ILE A 67 -16.40 3.15 11.72
CA ILE A 67 -15.42 2.50 12.61
C ILE A 67 -16.12 1.92 13.85
N ARG A 68 -16.97 2.70 14.54
CA ARG A 68 -17.71 2.20 15.70
C ARG A 68 -18.61 1.02 15.35
N GLN A 69 -19.27 1.08 14.18
CA GLN A 69 -20.10 0.00 13.70
C GLN A 69 -19.28 -1.27 13.43
N ALA A 70 -18.15 -1.16 12.75
CA ALA A 70 -17.25 -2.29 12.47
C ALA A 70 -16.75 -2.97 13.75
N ILE A 71 -16.40 -2.19 14.77
CA ILE A 71 -16.01 -2.71 16.09
C ILE A 71 -17.16 -3.48 16.74
N MET A 72 -18.39 -2.95 16.72
CA MET A 72 -19.57 -3.64 17.27
C MET A 72 -19.87 -4.93 16.50
N ASP A 73 -19.73 -4.93 15.17
CA ASP A 73 -19.96 -6.12 14.35
C ASP A 73 -18.90 -7.20 14.60
N TYR A 74 -17.64 -6.81 14.80
CA TYR A 74 -16.59 -7.74 15.25
C TYR A 74 -16.90 -8.33 16.64
N GLN A 75 -17.20 -7.48 17.61
CA GLN A 75 -17.50 -7.90 18.99
C GLN A 75 -18.75 -8.79 19.08
N SER A 76 -19.71 -8.61 18.17
CA SER A 76 -20.91 -9.45 18.07
C SER A 76 -20.75 -10.68 17.18
N GLY A 77 -19.54 -10.96 16.68
CA GLY A 77 -19.23 -12.17 15.91
C GLY A 77 -19.79 -12.18 14.48
N LYS A 78 -20.22 -11.02 13.95
CA LYS A 78 -20.82 -10.92 12.62
C LYS A 78 -19.82 -10.93 11.47
N LEU A 79 -18.52 -10.81 11.75
CA LEU A 79 -17.47 -10.83 10.73
C LEU A 79 -17.02 -12.26 10.34
N GLY A 80 -17.77 -13.27 10.78
CA GLY A 80 -17.41 -14.69 10.61
C GLY A 80 -16.40 -15.16 11.66
N GLY A 81 -16.44 -16.45 11.95
CA GLY A 81 -15.42 -17.15 12.73
C GLY A 81 -14.70 -18.15 11.83
N LEU A 82 -13.47 -18.51 12.18
CA LEU A 82 -12.85 -19.73 11.66
C LEU A 82 -13.68 -20.89 12.24
N GLY A 83 -14.67 -21.37 11.48
CA GLY A 83 -15.27 -22.67 11.76
C GLY A 83 -14.19 -23.73 11.61
N ASP A 84 -14.21 -24.72 12.50
CA ASP A 84 -13.26 -25.85 12.52
C ASP A 84 -13.07 -26.50 11.13
#